data_AF-A0A957ZPY4-F1
#
_entry.id   AF-A0A957ZPY4-F1
#
_cell.length_a   1.000
_cell.length_b   1.000
_cell.length_c   1.000
_cell.angle_alpha   90.00
_cell.angle_beta   90.00
_cell.angle_gamma   90.00
#
_symmetry.space_group_name_H-M   'P 1'
#
loop_
_entity.id
_entity.type
_entity.pdbx_description
1 polymer ?
#
loop_
_entity_poly.entity_id
_entity_poly.type
_entity_poly.pdbx_seq_one_letter_code
_entity_poly.pdbx_strand_id
1 'polypeptide(L)'
;MSSISLDSRISLRPLSQQVENDVVVLGYADQFLELPVEGLQFLTWLDEGLNLAEAKQRFETEIGPLAEADVLEIMDAFLESDFIAAIDGSAIPTRHKPVAPPRQ
;
A
#
# COMPACT_ATOMS: atom_id res chain seq x y z
N MET A 1 -14.89 8.63 6.59
CA MET A 1 -14.72 7.30 6.00
C MET A 1 -14.20 7.54 4.60
N SER A 2 -12.90 7.34 4.38
CA SER A 2 -12.32 7.47 3.03
C SER A 2 -12.79 6.24 2.25
N SER A 3 -13.67 6.44 1.29
CA SER A 3 -14.18 5.34 0.45
C SER A 3 -13.17 5.10 -0.65
N ILE A 4 -12.18 4.23 -0.41
CA ILE A 4 -11.29 3.76 -1.47
C ILE A 4 -12.14 3.00 -2.49
N SER A 5 -11.95 3.27 -3.78
CA SER A 5 -12.59 2.54 -4.88
C SER A 5 -11.56 2.10 -5.92
N LEU A 6 -11.93 1.21 -6.83
CA LEU A 6 -11.01 0.76 -7.89
C LEU A 6 -10.51 1.91 -8.79
N ASP A 7 -11.26 3.00 -8.92
CA ASP A 7 -10.83 4.16 -9.69
C ASP A 7 -9.86 5.08 -8.94
N SER A 8 -9.69 4.86 -7.62
CA SER A 8 -8.81 5.68 -6.78
C SER A 8 -7.34 5.52 -7.15
N ARG A 9 -6.62 6.63 -7.14
CA ARG A 9 -5.15 6.68 -7.19
C ARG A 9 -4.61 6.80 -5.78
N ILE A 10 -3.76 5.84 -5.40
CA ILE A 10 -3.17 5.76 -4.08
C ILE A 10 -1.73 6.23 -4.15
N SER A 11 -1.35 7.17 -3.30
CA SER A 11 0.06 7.51 -3.08
C SER A 11 0.50 6.95 -1.75
N LEU A 12 1.53 6.12 -1.76
CA LEU A 12 2.09 5.54 -0.56
C LEU A 12 3.03 6.52 0.14
N ARG A 13 3.22 6.32 1.44
CA ARG A 13 4.27 6.99 2.21
C ARG A 13 5.64 6.42 1.84
N PRO A 14 6.76 7.06 2.23
CA PRO A 14 8.08 6.47 2.07
C PRO A 14 8.25 5.27 3.03
N LEU A 15 7.71 4.12 2.63
CA LEU A 15 7.76 2.87 3.40
C LEU A 15 9.18 2.29 3.36
N SER A 16 9.67 1.80 4.50
CA SER A 16 10.84 0.91 4.52
C SER A 16 10.43 -0.47 4.02
N GLN A 17 11.29 -1.16 3.29
CA GLN A 17 10.99 -2.47 2.71
C GLN A 17 12.12 -3.45 3.06
N GLN A 18 11.76 -4.66 3.49
CA GLN A 18 12.69 -5.77 3.70
C GLN A 18 12.09 -7.04 3.12
N VAL A 19 12.85 -7.76 2.30
CA VAL A 19 12.43 -9.03 1.71
C VAL A 19 13.06 -10.18 2.49
N GLU A 20 12.25 -11.12 2.93
CA GLU A 20 12.68 -12.31 3.67
C GLU A 20 11.77 -13.50 3.35
N ASN A 21 12.35 -14.63 2.92
CA ASN A 21 11.63 -15.88 2.65
C ASN A 21 10.34 -15.73 1.80
N ASP A 22 10.45 -15.09 0.62
CA ASP A 22 9.35 -14.81 -0.31
C ASP A 22 8.23 -13.88 0.22
N VAL A 23 8.47 -13.26 1.38
CA VAL A 23 7.60 -12.25 1.98
C VAL A 23 8.33 -10.92 2.02
N VAL A 24 7.56 -9.85 1.95
CA VAL A 24 8.03 -8.48 2.05
C VAL A 24 7.41 -7.84 3.27
N VAL A 25 8.26 -7.35 4.15
CA VAL A 25 7.88 -6.55 5.32
C VAL A 25 7.97 -5.08 4.94
N LEU A 26 6.83 -4.40 4.92
CA LEU A 26 6.73 -2.96 4.81
C LEU A 26 6.67 -2.33 6.20
N GLY A 27 7.37 -1.23 6.38
CA GLY A 27 7.38 -0.48 7.64
C GLY A 27 7.12 1.00 7.43
N TYR A 28 6.33 1.59 8.32
CA TYR A 28 6.21 3.04 8.46
C TYR A 28 5.93 3.39 9.93
N ALA A 29 6.75 4.27 10.49
CA ALA A 29 6.74 4.58 11.93
C ALA A 29 6.90 3.31 12.79
N ASP A 30 5.89 2.94 13.57
CA ASP A 30 5.83 1.72 14.39
C ASP A 30 4.95 0.62 13.81
N GLN A 31 4.42 0.83 12.59
CA GLN A 31 3.54 -0.11 11.91
C GLN A 31 4.34 -0.95 10.90
N PHE A 32 4.02 -2.24 10.87
CA PHE A 32 4.63 -3.20 9.95
C PHE A 32 3.52 -4.04 9.29
N LEU A 33 3.67 -4.31 8.00
CA LEU A 33 2.77 -5.20 7.27
C LEU A 33 3.58 -6.17 6.43
N GLU A 34 3.20 -7.43 6.51
CA GLU A 34 3.75 -8.50 5.66
C GLU A 34 2.85 -8.71 4.45
N LEU A 35 3.44 -8.80 3.27
CA LEU A 35 2.76 -9.18 2.05
C LEU A 35 3.63 -10.13 1.21
N PRO A 36 3.01 -10.93 0.33
CA PRO A 36 3.77 -11.70 -0.67
C PRO A 36 4.62 -10.77 -1.55
N VAL A 37 5.77 -11.27 -2.03
CA VAL A 37 6.69 -10.48 -2.88
C VAL A 37 6.01 -9.95 -4.15
N GLU A 38 5.02 -10.67 -4.66
CA GLU A 38 4.19 -10.28 -5.80
C GLU A 38 3.48 -8.94 -5.57
N GLY A 39 3.13 -8.63 -4.31
CA GLY A 39 2.48 -7.37 -3.98
C GLY A 39 3.41 -6.16 -4.08
N LEU A 40 4.75 -6.31 -4.04
CA LEU A 40 5.66 -5.19 -4.33
C LEU A 40 5.48 -4.64 -5.74
N GLN A 41 5.25 -5.54 -6.70
CA GLN A 41 5.02 -5.15 -8.08
C GLN A 41 3.72 -4.34 -8.19
N PHE A 42 2.68 -4.75 -7.44
CA PHE A 42 1.43 -4.01 -7.35
C PHE A 42 1.65 -2.59 -6.80
N LEU A 43 2.38 -2.45 -5.69
CA LEU A 43 2.68 -1.15 -5.09
C LEU A 43 3.52 -0.26 -6.03
N THR A 44 4.46 -0.86 -6.77
CA THR A 44 5.28 -0.15 -7.75
C THR A 44 4.41 0.51 -8.83
N TRP A 45 3.37 -0.19 -9.32
CA TRP A 45 2.43 0.38 -10.29
C TRP A 45 1.60 1.54 -9.72
N LEU A 46 1.23 1.48 -8.43
CA LEU A 46 0.56 2.61 -7.78
C LEU A 46 1.46 3.84 -7.69
N ASP A 47 2.75 3.64 -7.37
CA ASP A 47 3.74 4.71 -7.34
C ASP A 47 4.04 5.29 -8.74
N GLU A 48 3.94 4.48 -9.80
CA GLU A 48 3.96 4.93 -11.20
C GLU A 48 2.72 5.74 -11.59
N GLY A 49 1.72 5.79 -10.70
CA GLY A 49 0.53 6.61 -10.81
C GLY A 49 -0.68 5.87 -11.36
N LEU A 50 -0.66 4.54 -11.50
CA LEU A 50 -1.85 3.77 -11.91
C LEU A 50 -2.94 3.84 -10.83
N ASN A 51 -4.20 3.75 -11.25
CA ASN A 51 -5.29 3.51 -10.30
C ASN A 51 -5.37 2.01 -9.92
N LEU A 52 -6.18 1.71 -8.90
CA LEU A 52 -6.32 0.34 -8.38
C LEU A 52 -6.87 -0.64 -9.44
N ALA A 53 -7.77 -0.20 -10.33
CA ALA A 53 -8.30 -1.01 -11.43
C ALA A 53 -7.21 -1.41 -12.44
N GLU A 54 -6.38 -0.45 -12.85
CA GLU A 54 -5.27 -0.64 -13.78
C GLU A 54 -4.21 -1.56 -13.17
N ALA A 55 -3.83 -1.31 -11.92
CA ALA A 55 -2.89 -2.15 -11.19
C ALA A 55 -3.41 -3.59 -11.01
N LYS A 56 -4.70 -3.75 -10.66
CA LYS A 56 -5.37 -5.05 -10.56
C LYS A 56 -5.37 -5.79 -11.89
N GLN A 57 -5.78 -5.13 -12.97
CA GLN A 57 -5.80 -5.74 -14.30
C GLN A 57 -4.41 -6.22 -14.71
N ARG A 58 -3.38 -5.44 -14.38
CA ARG A 58 -1.99 -5.80 -14.67
C ARG A 58 -1.51 -6.97 -13.82
N PHE A 59 -1.84 -6.97 -12.53
CA PHE A 59 -1.58 -8.10 -11.64
C PHE A 59 -2.22 -9.40 -12.14
N GLU A 60 -3.48 -9.33 -12.58
CA GLU A 60 -4.21 -10.47 -13.14
C GLU A 60 -3.59 -11.01 -14.43
N THR A 61 -2.94 -10.14 -15.20
CA THR A 61 -2.27 -10.52 -16.45
C THR A 61 -0.90 -11.14 -16.20
N GLU A 62 -0.14 -10.61 -15.23
CA GLU A 62 1.27 -10.99 -15.01
C GLU A 62 1.46 -12.08 -13.95
N ILE A 63 0.59 -12.13 -12.93
CA ILE A 63 0.80 -12.93 -11.72
C ILE A 63 -0.34 -13.94 -11.52
N GLY A 64 -1.58 -13.47 -11.46
CA GLY A 64 -2.73 -14.35 -11.23
C GLY A 64 -4.00 -13.62 -10.79
N PRO A 65 -5.14 -14.34 -10.72
CA PRO A 65 -6.43 -13.75 -10.40
C PRO A 65 -6.40 -13.06 -9.04
N LEU A 66 -6.98 -11.86 -8.96
CA LEU A 66 -7.07 -11.06 -7.75
C LEU A 66 -8.48 -10.50 -7.63
N ALA A 67 -9.22 -10.85 -6.58
CA ALA A 67 -10.58 -10.37 -6.44
C ALA A 67 -10.60 -8.87 -6.09
N GLU A 68 -11.60 -8.15 -6.58
CA GLU A 68 -11.78 -6.73 -6.22
C GLU A 68 -11.92 -6.55 -4.70
N ALA A 69 -12.64 -7.43 -4.03
CA ALA A 69 -12.78 -7.40 -2.57
C ALA A 69 -11.41 -7.49 -1.87
N ASP A 70 -10.52 -8.36 -2.35
CA ASP A 70 -9.18 -8.53 -1.78
C ASP A 70 -8.35 -7.25 -1.96
N VAL A 71 -8.42 -6.60 -3.14
CA VAL A 71 -7.74 -5.31 -3.38
C VAL A 71 -8.20 -4.26 -2.37
N LEU A 72 -9.52 -4.12 -2.19
CA LEU A 72 -10.09 -3.13 -1.29
C LEU A 72 -9.74 -3.43 0.17
N GLU A 73 -9.78 -4.70 0.59
CA GLU A 73 -9.39 -5.13 1.94
C GLU A 73 -7.92 -4.84 2.23
N ILE A 74 -7.02 -5.09 1.27
CA ILE A 74 -5.60 -4.76 1.40
C ILE A 74 -5.42 -3.24 1.52
N MET A 75 -6.10 -2.45 0.70
CA MET A 75 -6.00 -0.99 0.75
C MET A 75 -6.57 -0.40 2.04
N ASP A 76 -7.63 -1.00 2.59
CA ASP A 76 -8.16 -0.65 3.91
C ASP A 76 -7.13 -0.96 5.01
N ALA A 77 -6.46 -2.11 4.96
CA ALA A 77 -5.38 -2.44 5.90
C ALA A 77 -4.20 -1.44 5.83
N PHE A 78 -3.82 -1.01 4.63
CA PHE A 78 -2.81 0.04 4.43
C PHE A 78 -3.27 1.39 4.98
N LEU A 79 -4.55 1.73 4.83
CA LEU A 79 -5.13 2.95 5.38
C LEU A 79 -5.14 2.93 6.91
N GLU A 80 -5.46 1.78 7.51
CA GLU A 80 -5.44 1.59 8.96
C GLU A 80 -4.03 1.66 9.55
N SER A 81 -3.04 1.18 8.79
CA SER A 81 -1.61 1.16 9.15
C SER A 81 -0.87 2.47 8.84
N ASP A 82 -1.60 3.54 8.45
CA ASP A 82 -1.05 4.84 8.04
C ASP A 82 -0.08 4.79 6.84
N PHE A 83 -0.10 3.74 6.02
CA PHE A 83 0.82 3.58 4.88
C PHE A 83 0.44 4.44 3.67
N ILE A 84 -0.81 4.88 3.60
CA ILE A 84 -1.32 5.75 2.53
C ILE A 84 -1.05 7.22 2.88
N ALA A 85 -0.36 7.92 1.98
CA ALA A 85 -0.08 9.35 2.08
C ALA A 85 -1.23 10.20 1.52
N ALA A 86 -1.81 9.78 0.39
CA ALA A 86 -2.90 10.48 -0.28
C ALA A 86 -3.79 9.51 -1.08
N ILE A 87 -5.05 9.90 -1.25
CA ILE A 87 -6.03 9.24 -2.12
C ILE A 87 -6.55 10.31 -3.09
N ASP A 88 -6.43 10.08 -4.40
CA ASP A 88 -6.89 11.02 -5.44
C ASP A 88 -6.33 12.44 -5.26
N GLY A 89 -5.07 12.53 -4.84
CA GLY A 89 -4.39 13.80 -4.55
C GLY A 89 -4.79 14.45 -3.21
N SER A 90 -5.76 13.90 -2.49
CA SER A 90 -6.16 14.36 -1.16
C SER A 90 -5.29 13.71 -0.09
N ALA A 91 -4.47 14.52 0.58
CA ALA A 91 -3.59 14.04 1.64
C ALA A 91 -4.36 13.45 2.83
N ILE A 92 -3.91 12.29 3.30
CA ILE A 92 -4.47 11.60 4.46
C ILE A 92 -3.57 11.91 5.67
N PRO A 93 -4.11 12.45 6.77
CA PRO A 93 -3.33 12.66 7.99
C PRO A 93 -2.97 11.31 8.63
N THR A 94 -1.75 11.20 9.17
CA THR A 94 -1.35 10.03 9.97
C THR A 94 -2.14 9.99 11.28
N ARG A 95 -2.66 8.83 11.65
CA ARG A 95 -3.28 8.59 12.95
C ARG A 95 -2.23 8.44 14.05
N HIS A 96 -1.09 7.85 13.71
CA HIS A 96 0.03 7.61 14.61
C HIS A 96 1.09 8.68 14.42
N LYS A 97 1.72 9.11 15.52
CA LYS A 97 2.88 10.01 15.44
C LYS A 97 4.07 9.19 14.97
N PRO A 98 4.87 9.67 14.00
CA PRO A 98 6.15 9.05 13.68
C PRO A 98 6.96 8.88 14.96
N VAL A 99 7.42 7.66 15.24
CA VAL A 99 8.37 7.45 16.34
C VAL A 99 9.63 8.21 15.97
N ALA A 100 9.93 9.28 16.71
CA ALA A 100 11.19 9.99 16.54
C ALA A 100 12.32 8.98 16.81
N PRO A 101 13.36 8.91 15.95
CA PRO A 101 14.49 8.05 16.23
C PRO A 101 15.07 8.43 17.60
N PRO A 102 15.52 7.46 18.42
CA PRO A 102 16.19 7.78 19.67
C PRO A 102 17.38 8.68 19.34
N ARG A 103 17.44 9.87 19.95
CA ARG A 103 18.63 10.73 19.88
C ARG A 103 19.78 9.92 20.48
N GLN A 104 20.70 9.46 19.63
CA GLN A 104 22.01 8.96 20.08
C GLN A 104 22.92 10.14 20.42
#